data_AF-A0A370FW67-F1
#
_entry.id   AF-A0A370FW67-F1
#
_cell.length_a   1.000
_cell.length_b   1.000
_cell.length_c   1.000
_cell.angle_alpha   90.00
_cell.angle_beta   90.00
_cell.angle_gamma   90.00
#
_symmetry.space_group_name_H-M   'P 1'
#
loop_
_entity.id
_entity.type
_entity.pdbx_description
1 polymer ?
#
loop_
_entity_poly.entity_id
_entity_poly.type
_entity_poly.pdbx_seq_one_letter_code
_entity_poly.pdbx_strand_id
1 'polypeptide(L)'
;MAAPVFGSLVPLVGRINSSILAINQVRWFKWSLFYQEYVEQGYADIYDPTEPGVVVALKIDGTVATYSELPTTGLVAGAVYVVGDTGRAYVWNGSAWPAMNAGIAIQGPRGYTGNGVESVSVSGNSLVFHMTDGDDLPPVYLQVLADLQGAADTAVQARDDAVDAAARSEASAAVAGTQASNADASAVAANASAAAAAQSSSGAATDRAAAETAAAAAVNGRVGAETAAVAAGQSQTDAAASATAAGQHKIAAAGSATAADTSADEAAASAAAAASARDDAAGSATLADAAEVKATEQAGLAEQYAQNAAGVIPPATSTQLGKIKLAGDLAGTAESPQIAGGAIDFAELSTIEPYPGVPSVSGAVNFASEMLGSYTYNEGWSRGSLAPPVQAELDQTVKRGSDGKIPQADIPSIAVTEHLGAVASQAAMLALTGQRGDWCIRIDRGTVWVLSAEPSSSLSSWVEWVYPTSPVNSINGRVGAIELAAADILDSTALGRALMKVANAAAIRAAAGLDQVDNTRDMDKPVSTATAQLVADFESAVSNLLDGKVAAAGLTTGVWTGLQSNRPATGTAGVVYLEF
;
A
#
# COMPACT_ATOMS: atom_id res chain seq x y z
N MET A 1 12.25 22.26 36.56
CA MET A 1 10.80 21.98 36.40
C MET A 1 10.04 23.26 36.63
N ALA A 2 8.96 23.53 35.88
CA ALA A 2 8.21 24.77 35.99
C ALA A 2 7.14 24.69 37.11
N ALA A 3 6.86 25.82 37.75
CA ALA A 3 5.60 26.06 38.46
C ALA A 3 4.54 26.59 37.47
N PRO A 4 3.23 26.53 37.79
CA PRO A 4 2.60 27.67 38.48
C PRO A 4 1.57 27.25 39.57
N VAL A 5 1.55 27.88 40.77
CA VAL A 5 0.75 29.07 41.21
C VAL A 5 -0.66 28.73 41.76
N PHE A 6 -1.08 29.47 42.80
CA PHE A 6 -2.36 29.36 43.53
C PHE A 6 -3.45 30.33 43.02
N GLY A 7 -4.73 29.95 43.20
CA GLY A 7 -5.90 30.84 43.12
C GLY A 7 -6.55 30.98 41.73
N SER A 8 -7.78 31.49 41.58
CA SER A 8 -8.83 31.83 42.58
C SER A 8 -10.18 32.11 41.86
N LEU A 9 -11.33 31.93 42.55
CA LEU A 9 -12.71 32.40 42.19
C LEU A 9 -13.32 31.82 40.86
N VAL A 10 -14.54 31.25 40.73
CA VAL A 10 -15.90 31.50 41.31
C VAL A 10 -16.53 32.81 40.79
N PRO A 11 -17.80 32.91 40.29
CA PRO A 11 -18.91 31.93 40.22
C PRO A 11 -19.70 31.85 38.86
N LEU A 12 -20.81 31.08 38.89
CA LEU A 12 -22.19 31.46 38.47
C LEU A 12 -22.83 30.84 37.21
N VAL A 13 -24.13 30.55 37.33
CA VAL A 13 -25.13 30.10 36.33
C VAL A 13 -24.85 28.72 35.68
N GLY A 14 -25.76 27.73 35.71
CA GLY A 14 -27.09 27.66 36.33
C GLY A 14 -27.67 26.23 36.32
N ARG A 15 -28.84 26.03 36.95
CA ARG A 15 -29.59 24.75 36.93
C ARG A 15 -30.00 24.37 35.49
N ILE A 16 -30.27 23.10 35.16
CA ILE A 16 -31.59 22.43 35.35
C ILE A 16 -31.50 20.90 35.07
N ASN A 17 -32.29 20.11 35.82
CA ASN A 17 -32.71 18.72 35.57
C ASN A 17 -31.67 17.58 35.34
N SER A 18 -31.06 17.11 36.43
CA SER A 18 -30.62 15.70 36.57
C SER A 18 -31.68 14.89 37.33
N SER A 19 -32.88 14.76 36.78
CA SER A 19 -34.04 14.18 37.47
C SER A 19 -34.30 12.69 37.19
N ILE A 20 -34.76 12.00 38.24
CA ILE A 20 -35.45 10.69 38.23
C ILE A 20 -34.62 9.43 37.87
N LEU A 21 -33.78 9.39 36.83
CA LEU A 21 -33.23 8.10 36.37
C LEU A 21 -32.02 7.58 37.19
N ALA A 22 -31.07 8.44 37.56
CA ALA A 22 -29.82 8.02 38.21
C ALA A 22 -29.96 7.61 39.70
N ILE A 23 -31.04 7.99 40.37
CA ILE A 23 -31.22 7.78 41.82
C ILE A 23 -31.79 6.38 42.13
N ASN A 24 -32.57 5.78 41.22
CA ASN A 24 -33.21 4.50 41.50
C ASN A 24 -32.23 3.31 41.49
N GLN A 25 -31.22 3.29 40.63
CA GLN A 25 -30.21 2.22 40.64
C GLN A 25 -29.36 2.22 41.93
N VAL A 26 -29.11 3.38 42.54
CA VAL A 26 -28.40 3.48 43.82
C VAL A 26 -29.29 3.08 45.01
N ARG A 27 -30.61 3.30 44.92
CA ARG A 27 -31.55 2.95 46.01
C ARG A 27 -31.82 1.46 46.12
N TRP A 28 -31.93 0.73 45.00
CA TRP A 28 -32.16 -0.72 45.03
C TRP A 28 -30.98 -1.50 45.64
N PHE A 29 -29.74 -1.09 45.37
CA PHE A 29 -28.55 -1.68 46.03
C PHE A 29 -28.45 -1.38 47.53
N LYS A 30 -28.97 -0.23 48.00
CA LYS A 30 -28.95 0.09 49.44
C LYS A 30 -30.06 -0.61 50.23
N TRP A 31 -31.17 -0.98 49.61
CA TRP A 31 -32.25 -1.67 50.33
C TRP A 31 -31.95 -3.15 50.59
N SER A 32 -31.24 -3.85 49.69
CA SER A 32 -30.82 -5.24 49.94
C SER A 32 -29.77 -5.37 51.05
N LEU A 33 -28.82 -4.42 51.12
CA LEU A 33 -27.85 -4.34 52.22
C LEU A 33 -28.53 -4.05 53.57
N PHE A 34 -29.45 -3.07 53.61
CA PHE A 34 -30.18 -2.76 54.84
C PHE A 34 -31.04 -3.94 55.32
N TYR A 35 -31.60 -4.75 54.42
CA TYR A 35 -32.40 -5.93 54.80
C TYR A 35 -31.55 -7.10 55.33
N GLN A 36 -30.28 -7.23 54.91
CA GLN A 36 -29.35 -8.18 55.55
C GLN A 36 -28.93 -7.67 56.94
N GLU A 37 -28.64 -6.37 57.06
CA GLU A 37 -28.21 -5.75 58.32
C GLU A 37 -29.34 -5.66 59.37
N TYR A 38 -30.62 -5.60 58.96
CA TYR A 38 -31.78 -5.66 59.86
C TYR A 38 -32.02 -7.06 60.44
N VAL A 39 -31.81 -8.11 59.64
CA VAL A 39 -31.97 -9.51 60.07
C VAL A 39 -30.86 -9.92 61.04
N GLU A 40 -29.65 -9.36 60.93
CA GLU A 40 -28.58 -9.55 61.92
C GLU A 40 -28.78 -8.76 63.23
N GLN A 41 -29.74 -7.82 63.30
CA GLN A 41 -29.99 -6.97 64.48
C GLN A 41 -31.30 -7.24 65.24
N GLY A 42 -32.05 -8.28 64.88
CA GLY A 42 -32.98 -8.95 65.81
C GLY A 42 -34.26 -8.20 66.21
N TYR A 43 -34.70 -7.20 65.43
CA TYR A 43 -36.03 -6.60 65.63
C TYR A 43 -37.12 -7.50 65.04
N ALA A 44 -38.00 -8.02 65.90
CA ALA A 44 -39.18 -8.78 65.48
C ALA A 44 -40.34 -7.86 65.11
N ASP A 45 -40.95 -8.09 63.94
CA ASP A 45 -42.18 -7.40 63.54
C ASP A 45 -43.34 -7.74 64.48
N ILE A 46 -44.15 -6.73 64.82
CA ILE A 46 -45.26 -6.84 65.76
C ILE A 46 -46.49 -7.42 65.04
N TYR A 47 -46.55 -8.75 64.96
CA TYR A 47 -47.76 -9.49 64.60
C TYR A 47 -48.36 -10.17 65.83
N ASP A 48 -49.69 -10.14 65.95
CA ASP A 48 -50.40 -10.96 66.94
C ASP A 48 -50.24 -12.45 66.56
N PRO A 49 -49.80 -13.32 67.48
CA PRO A 49 -49.50 -14.72 67.17
C PRO A 49 -50.76 -15.60 66.97
N THR A 50 -51.97 -15.05 67.07
CA THR A 50 -53.21 -15.83 67.16
C THR A 50 -54.08 -15.81 65.88
N GLU A 51 -54.09 -14.71 65.10
CA GLU A 51 -54.76 -14.66 63.78
C GLU A 51 -53.99 -13.78 62.76
N PRO A 52 -53.47 -14.35 61.65
CA PRO A 52 -52.69 -13.59 60.67
C PRO A 52 -53.57 -12.88 59.63
N GLY A 53 -53.79 -11.56 59.76
CA GLY A 53 -54.40 -10.80 58.64
C GLY A 53 -54.87 -9.34 58.78
N VAL A 54 -54.76 -8.66 59.94
CA VAL A 54 -55.40 -7.33 60.14
C VAL A 54 -54.44 -6.26 60.68
N VAL A 55 -54.63 -5.00 60.25
CA VAL A 55 -53.89 -3.80 60.71
C VAL A 55 -54.88 -2.72 61.15
N VAL A 56 -54.55 -1.98 62.21
CA VAL A 56 -55.43 -0.95 62.82
C VAL A 56 -55.11 0.46 62.31
N ALA A 57 -56.14 1.28 62.08
CA ALA A 57 -56.02 2.67 61.62
C ALA A 57 -56.31 3.69 62.74
N LEU A 58 -55.80 4.92 62.60
CA LEU A 58 -56.01 6.02 63.56
C LEU A 58 -57.48 6.44 63.60
N LYS A 59 -58.09 6.39 64.79
CA LYS A 59 -59.50 6.77 65.04
C LYS A 59 -59.58 8.21 65.56
N ILE A 60 -60.64 8.91 65.15
CA ILE A 60 -61.07 10.18 65.75
C ILE A 60 -62.37 9.89 66.51
N ASP A 61 -62.48 10.41 67.74
CA ASP A 61 -63.53 10.06 68.68
C ASP A 61 -64.64 11.12 68.78
N GLY A 62 -64.39 12.35 68.32
CA GLY A 62 -65.44 13.34 68.10
C GLY A 62 -64.98 14.73 67.67
N THR A 63 -65.93 15.67 67.66
CA THR A 63 -65.75 17.08 67.30
C THR A 63 -66.64 17.96 68.18
N VAL A 64 -66.16 19.14 68.57
CA VAL A 64 -66.87 20.14 69.39
C VAL A 64 -66.77 21.55 68.80
N ALA A 65 -67.58 22.51 69.26
CA ALA A 65 -67.60 23.87 68.71
C ALA A 65 -66.48 24.73 69.31
N THR A 66 -66.27 24.68 70.63
CA THR A 66 -65.20 25.43 71.33
C THR A 66 -64.25 24.51 72.11
N TYR A 67 -63.00 24.94 72.32
CA TYR A 67 -62.01 24.11 73.03
C TYR A 67 -62.44 23.75 74.47
N SER A 68 -63.27 24.59 75.08
CA SER A 68 -63.88 24.38 76.40
C SER A 68 -64.90 23.23 76.49
N GLU A 69 -65.36 22.69 75.35
CA GLU A 69 -66.40 21.64 75.29
C GLU A 69 -65.84 20.21 75.23
N LEU A 70 -64.52 20.03 75.25
CA LEU A 70 -63.89 18.71 75.18
C LEU A 70 -64.28 17.81 76.38
N PRO A 71 -64.60 16.51 76.17
CA PRO A 71 -65.05 15.62 77.25
C PRO A 71 -64.03 15.43 78.37
N THR A 72 -64.48 15.09 79.59
CA THR A 72 -63.61 14.96 80.78
C THR A 72 -63.76 13.65 81.55
N THR A 73 -64.72 12.77 81.18
CA THR A 73 -64.94 11.45 81.79
C THR A 73 -65.25 10.41 80.72
N GLY A 74 -65.06 9.12 81.05
CA GLY A 74 -65.25 8.01 80.10
C GLY A 74 -64.15 7.87 79.03
N LEU A 75 -63.07 8.65 79.11
CA LEU A 75 -61.97 8.66 78.14
C LEU A 75 -60.89 7.62 78.46
N VAL A 76 -60.41 6.95 77.41
CA VAL A 76 -59.19 6.15 77.42
C VAL A 76 -58.03 7.01 76.90
N ALA A 77 -56.81 6.80 77.39
CA ALA A 77 -55.62 7.50 76.88
C ALA A 77 -55.44 7.24 75.37
N GLY A 78 -55.21 8.31 74.60
CA GLY A 78 -55.06 8.28 73.14
C GLY A 78 -56.28 8.78 72.33
N ALA A 79 -57.42 9.08 72.96
CA ALA A 79 -58.62 9.55 72.26
C ALA A 79 -58.41 10.92 71.57
N VAL A 80 -58.98 11.13 70.38
CA VAL A 80 -58.72 12.29 69.50
C VAL A 80 -59.98 13.10 69.21
N TYR A 81 -59.91 14.43 69.36
CA TYR A 81 -61.05 15.35 69.10
C TYR A 81 -60.66 16.58 68.27
N VAL A 82 -61.62 17.12 67.50
CA VAL A 82 -61.48 18.35 66.69
C VAL A 82 -62.35 19.48 67.25
N VAL A 83 -61.94 20.73 67.07
CA VAL A 83 -62.57 21.94 67.63
C VAL A 83 -62.80 22.99 66.55
N GLY A 84 -64.00 23.58 66.50
CA GLY A 84 -64.42 24.55 65.48
C GLY A 84 -63.83 25.96 65.61
N ASP A 85 -63.87 26.57 66.80
CA ASP A 85 -63.49 27.98 67.02
C ASP A 85 -62.00 28.27 66.80
N THR A 86 -61.13 27.38 67.29
CA THR A 86 -59.69 27.37 67.00
C THR A 86 -59.36 26.79 65.62
N GLY A 87 -60.30 26.03 65.04
CA GLY A 87 -60.08 25.17 63.88
C GLY A 87 -58.94 24.18 64.10
N ARG A 88 -58.90 23.48 65.25
CA ARG A 88 -57.77 22.63 65.66
C ARG A 88 -58.13 21.22 66.15
N ALA A 89 -57.20 20.28 66.06
CA ALA A 89 -57.32 18.91 66.61
C ALA A 89 -56.37 18.64 67.80
N TYR A 90 -56.81 17.80 68.75
CA TYR A 90 -56.19 17.54 70.07
C TYR A 90 -56.31 16.06 70.48
N VAL A 91 -55.44 15.56 71.38
CA VAL A 91 -55.37 14.14 71.81
C VAL A 91 -55.27 14.03 73.34
N TRP A 92 -56.09 13.17 73.97
CA TRP A 92 -56.13 12.97 75.43
C TRP A 92 -54.94 12.14 75.91
N ASN A 93 -54.12 12.68 76.80
CA ASN A 93 -52.91 12.02 77.29
C ASN A 93 -53.14 11.00 78.44
N GLY A 94 -54.40 10.82 78.87
CA GLY A 94 -54.77 9.99 80.03
C GLY A 94 -55.14 10.79 81.28
N SER A 95 -54.80 12.08 81.37
CA SER A 95 -55.11 12.94 82.53
C SER A 95 -55.55 14.37 82.19
N ALA A 96 -55.20 14.92 81.02
CA ALA A 96 -55.58 16.25 80.56
C ALA A 96 -55.57 16.37 79.01
N TRP A 97 -56.29 17.37 78.48
CA TRP A 97 -56.17 17.79 77.08
C TRP A 97 -54.99 18.77 76.88
N PRO A 98 -54.22 18.67 75.78
CA PRO A 98 -53.18 19.62 75.42
C PRO A 98 -53.77 21.02 75.14
N ALA A 99 -53.13 22.06 75.68
CA ALA A 99 -53.66 23.43 75.71
C ALA A 99 -54.17 23.96 74.35
N MET A 100 -55.13 24.89 74.40
CA MET A 100 -55.91 25.42 73.26
C MET A 100 -55.07 25.85 72.05
N ASN A 101 -53.86 26.37 72.23
CA ASN A 101 -52.96 26.78 71.15
C ASN A 101 -52.05 25.66 70.58
N ALA A 102 -51.95 24.51 71.26
CA ALA A 102 -51.09 23.38 70.91
C ALA A 102 -51.74 22.37 69.92
N GLY A 103 -53.02 22.52 69.60
CA GLY A 103 -53.70 21.69 68.59
C GLY A 103 -53.37 22.08 67.13
N ILE A 104 -53.77 21.25 66.16
CA ILE A 104 -53.29 21.26 64.74
C ILE A 104 -54.33 21.94 63.78
N ALA A 105 -54.00 22.97 62.97
CA ALA A 105 -54.83 24.22 62.73
C ALA A 105 -55.22 24.76 61.30
N ILE A 106 -56.00 25.90 61.17
CA ILE A 106 -56.44 26.59 59.87
C ILE A 106 -56.57 28.18 59.62
N GLN A 107 -57.62 28.96 60.02
CA GLN A 107 -58.30 30.09 59.20
C GLN A 107 -57.91 31.64 59.30
N GLY A 108 -58.66 32.61 58.66
CA GLY A 108 -58.32 34.09 58.45
C GLY A 108 -59.43 35.21 58.14
N PRO A 109 -59.11 36.49 57.72
CA PRO A 109 -59.88 37.78 58.00
C PRO A 109 -60.38 38.76 56.83
N ARG A 110 -60.58 40.12 57.06
CA ARG A 110 -61.10 41.22 56.12
C ARG A 110 -60.90 42.74 56.58
N GLY A 111 -61.32 43.80 55.81
CA GLY A 111 -61.15 45.29 56.09
C GLY A 111 -61.95 46.36 55.23
N TYR A 112 -61.77 47.72 55.41
CA TYR A 112 -62.64 48.87 54.92
C TYR A 112 -61.96 50.27 54.52
N THR A 113 -62.71 51.39 54.30
CA THR A 113 -62.35 52.76 53.70
C THR A 113 -63.10 54.00 54.35
N GLY A 114 -63.02 55.34 54.08
CA GLY A 114 -62.31 56.34 53.18
C GLY A 114 -62.90 57.82 53.26
N ASN A 115 -62.27 58.95 52.79
CA ASN A 115 -62.78 60.39 52.89
C ASN A 115 -62.14 61.50 51.93
N GLY A 116 -62.51 62.83 51.99
CA GLY A 116 -62.05 64.01 51.14
C GLY A 116 -62.02 65.47 51.78
N VAL A 117 -61.78 66.60 51.03
CA VAL A 117 -61.47 68.00 51.58
C VAL A 117 -61.66 69.29 50.64
N GLU A 118 -61.39 70.57 51.07
CA GLU A 118 -61.83 71.90 50.46
C GLU A 118 -60.80 72.99 49.86
N SER A 119 -60.77 74.30 50.27
CA SER A 119 -60.37 75.55 49.46
C SER A 119 -59.03 76.31 49.78
N VAL A 120 -58.53 77.39 49.08
CA VAL A 120 -57.06 77.80 48.97
C VAL A 120 -56.55 79.31 48.88
N SER A 121 -55.26 79.61 49.26
CA SER A 121 -54.35 80.80 48.98
C SER A 121 -52.82 80.44 48.93
N VAL A 122 -51.82 81.36 48.76
CA VAL A 122 -50.34 81.06 48.58
C VAL A 122 -49.38 81.92 49.44
N SER A 123 -48.30 81.32 49.98
CA SER A 123 -47.14 82.01 50.59
C SER A 123 -45.82 81.25 50.43
N GLY A 124 -44.76 81.91 49.95
CA GLY A 124 -43.44 81.31 49.73
C GLY A 124 -43.50 80.13 48.76
N ASN A 125 -43.22 78.92 49.27
CA ASN A 125 -43.35 77.65 48.56
C ASN A 125 -44.61 76.85 48.95
N SER A 126 -45.63 77.43 49.61
CA SER A 126 -46.82 76.69 50.06
C SER A 126 -48.14 77.30 49.61
N LEU A 127 -49.13 76.44 49.36
CA LEU A 127 -50.56 76.77 49.37
C LEU A 127 -51.07 76.70 50.81
N VAL A 128 -51.99 77.57 51.21
CA VAL A 128 -52.73 77.50 52.49
C VAL A 128 -54.19 77.19 52.18
N PHE A 129 -54.81 76.26 52.87
CA PHE A 129 -56.19 75.85 52.55
C PHE A 129 -57.19 76.32 53.62
N HIS A 130 -58.16 77.17 53.25
CA HIS A 130 -59.11 77.79 54.18
C HIS A 130 -60.43 77.01 54.24
N MET A 131 -60.90 76.65 55.45
CA MET A 131 -62.04 75.73 55.68
C MET A 131 -63.34 76.43 56.11
N THR A 132 -64.48 75.81 55.82
CA THR A 132 -65.81 76.38 56.10
C THR A 132 -66.19 76.48 57.59
N ASP A 133 -65.55 75.71 58.47
CA ASP A 133 -65.70 75.77 59.93
C ASP A 133 -64.70 76.74 60.59
N GLY A 134 -63.71 77.23 59.85
CA GLY A 134 -62.70 78.19 60.29
C GLY A 134 -61.38 77.56 60.74
N ASP A 135 -61.27 76.23 60.80
CA ASP A 135 -60.02 75.53 61.10
C ASP A 135 -59.24 75.24 59.79
N ASP A 136 -58.59 76.29 59.28
CA ASP A 136 -57.71 76.24 58.09
C ASP A 136 -56.74 75.04 58.13
N LEU A 137 -56.68 74.30 57.02
CA LEU A 137 -55.80 73.13 56.91
C LEU A 137 -54.32 73.53 56.87
N PRO A 138 -53.42 72.65 57.38
CA PRO A 138 -51.97 72.86 57.30
C PRO A 138 -51.48 73.21 55.89
N PRO A 139 -50.59 74.21 55.72
CA PRO A 139 -50.10 74.62 54.42
C PRO A 139 -49.45 73.48 53.60
N VAL A 140 -49.95 73.28 52.38
CA VAL A 140 -49.48 72.28 51.43
C VAL A 140 -48.28 72.82 50.65
N TYR A 141 -47.10 72.26 50.88
CA TYR A 141 -45.86 72.70 50.23
C TYR A 141 -45.84 72.34 48.73
N LEU A 142 -45.79 73.36 47.87
CA LEU A 142 -45.54 73.27 46.44
C LEU A 142 -44.05 73.03 46.16
N GLN A 143 -43.66 71.76 46.28
CA GLN A 143 -42.35 71.22 45.90
C GLN A 143 -41.90 71.69 44.51
N VAL A 144 -42.85 71.82 43.57
CA VAL A 144 -42.68 72.25 42.17
C VAL A 144 -41.83 73.52 41.99
N LEU A 145 -41.92 74.50 42.89
CA LEU A 145 -41.12 75.73 42.77
C LEU A 145 -39.66 75.55 43.18
N ALA A 146 -39.35 74.61 44.07
CA ALA A 146 -37.97 74.22 44.40
C ALA A 146 -37.38 73.33 43.29
N ASP A 147 -38.19 72.42 42.74
CA ASP A 147 -37.80 71.55 41.62
C ASP A 147 -37.38 72.36 40.39
N LEU A 148 -38.09 73.46 40.10
CA LEU A 148 -37.81 74.34 38.96
C LEU A 148 -36.45 75.06 39.07
N GLN A 149 -36.03 75.43 40.29
CA GLN A 149 -34.71 76.01 40.54
C GLN A 149 -33.61 74.96 40.27
N GLY A 150 -33.74 73.76 40.85
CA GLY A 150 -32.79 72.67 40.65
C GLY A 150 -32.69 72.19 39.20
N ALA A 151 -33.79 72.25 38.43
CA ALA A 151 -33.79 71.97 37.00
C ALA A 151 -32.96 72.98 36.19
N ALA A 152 -32.93 74.25 36.59
CA ALA A 152 -32.13 75.28 35.92
C ALA A 152 -30.62 75.06 36.13
N ASP A 153 -30.19 74.79 37.38
CA ASP A 153 -28.78 74.48 37.69
C ASP A 153 -28.33 73.19 36.99
N THR A 154 -29.19 72.17 36.95
CA THR A 154 -28.97 70.92 36.19
C THR A 154 -28.78 71.18 34.69
N ALA A 155 -29.53 72.12 34.11
CA ALA A 155 -29.39 72.47 32.69
C ALA A 155 -28.09 73.24 32.38
N VAL A 156 -27.59 74.06 33.31
CA VAL A 156 -26.28 74.70 33.19
C VAL A 156 -25.15 73.66 33.27
N GLN A 157 -25.23 72.74 34.24
CA GLN A 157 -24.26 71.66 34.36
C GLN A 157 -24.25 70.76 33.11
N ALA A 158 -25.43 70.37 32.61
CA ALA A 158 -25.54 69.56 31.38
C ALA A 158 -25.01 70.28 30.13
N ARG A 159 -25.08 71.62 30.05
CA ARG A 159 -24.44 72.41 28.99
C ARG A 159 -22.92 72.30 29.08
N ASP A 160 -22.36 72.48 30.27
CA ASP A 160 -20.92 72.51 30.46
C ASP A 160 -20.30 71.11 30.32
N ASP A 161 -20.97 70.07 30.82
CA ASP A 161 -20.63 68.67 30.53
C ASP A 161 -20.66 68.35 29.02
N ALA A 162 -21.58 68.96 28.25
CA ALA A 162 -21.65 68.78 26.80
C ALA A 162 -20.53 69.52 26.04
N VAL A 163 -20.10 70.70 26.51
CA VAL A 163 -18.92 71.40 25.97
C VAL A 163 -17.65 70.61 26.26
N ASP A 164 -17.50 70.09 27.48
CA ASP A 164 -16.38 69.24 27.85
C ASP A 164 -16.38 67.93 27.06
N ALA A 165 -17.55 67.32 26.81
CA ALA A 165 -17.68 66.16 25.94
C ALA A 165 -17.30 66.46 24.48
N ALA A 166 -17.65 67.64 23.96
CA ALA A 166 -17.25 68.07 22.62
C ALA A 166 -15.71 68.24 22.52
N ALA A 167 -15.09 68.94 23.47
CA ALA A 167 -13.63 69.10 23.52
C ALA A 167 -12.89 67.76 23.65
N ARG A 168 -13.40 66.82 24.45
CA ARG A 168 -12.88 65.45 24.55
C ARG A 168 -13.06 64.66 23.25
N SER A 169 -14.14 64.90 22.51
CA SER A 169 -14.39 64.29 21.19
C SER A 169 -13.42 64.82 20.13
N GLU A 170 -13.19 66.13 20.07
CA GLU A 170 -12.20 66.75 19.17
C GLU A 170 -10.78 66.27 19.45
N ALA A 171 -10.39 66.20 20.74
CA ALA A 171 -9.11 65.63 21.15
C ALA A 171 -8.99 64.15 20.74
N SER A 172 -10.07 63.37 20.89
CA SER A 172 -10.12 61.96 20.46
C SER A 172 -10.00 61.82 18.94
N ALA A 173 -10.61 62.72 18.16
CA ALA A 173 -10.50 62.75 16.71
C ALA A 173 -9.08 63.12 16.24
N ALA A 174 -8.42 64.08 16.91
CA ALA A 174 -7.02 64.43 16.64
C ALA A 174 -6.05 63.26 16.97
N VAL A 175 -6.28 62.55 18.07
CA VAL A 175 -5.55 61.33 18.41
C VAL A 175 -5.82 60.23 17.38
N ALA A 176 -7.06 60.04 16.92
CA ALA A 176 -7.40 59.07 15.88
C ALA A 176 -6.74 59.38 14.53
N GLY A 177 -6.71 60.65 14.10
CA GLY A 177 -5.99 61.07 12.90
C GLY A 177 -4.47 60.87 13.00
N THR A 178 -3.91 61.08 14.19
CA THR A 178 -2.49 60.80 14.48
C THR A 178 -2.22 59.29 14.44
N GLN A 179 -3.10 58.47 15.02
CA GLN A 179 -3.01 57.01 14.96
C GLN A 179 -3.16 56.46 13.53
N ALA A 180 -4.05 57.03 12.72
CA ALA A 180 -4.17 56.70 11.29
C ALA A 180 -2.88 57.04 10.54
N SER A 181 -2.34 58.24 10.73
CA SER A 181 -1.07 58.67 10.12
C SER A 181 0.10 57.75 10.52
N ASN A 182 0.14 57.32 11.78
CA ASN A 182 1.12 56.36 12.29
C ASN A 182 0.91 54.94 11.74
N ALA A 183 -0.33 54.52 11.51
CA ALA A 183 -0.67 53.25 10.88
C ALA A 183 -0.28 53.23 9.40
N ASP A 184 -0.53 54.32 8.66
CA ASP A 184 -0.11 54.49 7.27
C ASP A 184 1.43 54.49 7.17
N ALA A 185 2.12 55.23 8.04
CA ALA A 185 3.58 55.21 8.12
C ALA A 185 4.14 53.81 8.45
N SER A 186 3.47 53.08 9.34
CA SER A 186 3.81 51.69 9.68
C SER A 186 3.55 50.72 8.51
N ALA A 187 2.49 50.93 7.73
CA ALA A 187 2.19 50.15 6.54
C ALA A 187 3.21 50.41 5.41
N VAL A 188 3.64 51.67 5.23
CA VAL A 188 4.73 52.02 4.31
C VAL A 188 6.05 51.39 4.76
N ALA A 189 6.39 51.44 6.05
CA ALA A 189 7.59 50.80 6.60
C ALA A 189 7.55 49.26 6.49
N ALA A 190 6.38 48.64 6.70
CA ALA A 190 6.17 47.21 6.50
C ALA A 190 6.30 46.82 5.01
N ASN A 191 5.76 47.62 4.09
CA ASN A 191 5.89 47.39 2.65
C ASN A 191 7.34 47.56 2.16
N ALA A 192 8.07 48.57 2.67
CA ALA A 192 9.49 48.73 2.41
C ALA A 192 10.32 47.54 2.96
N SER A 193 9.96 47.04 4.15
CA SER A 193 10.58 45.86 4.74
C SER A 193 10.29 44.58 3.93
N ALA A 194 9.07 44.44 3.41
CA ALA A 194 8.69 43.34 2.52
C ALA A 194 9.43 43.42 1.17
N ALA A 195 9.60 44.63 0.61
CA ALA A 195 10.41 44.84 -0.60
C ALA A 195 11.89 44.49 -0.36
N ALA A 196 12.47 44.89 0.77
CA ALA A 196 13.83 44.52 1.15
C ALA A 196 13.98 43.00 1.38
N ALA A 197 12.98 42.35 1.99
CA ALA A 197 12.95 40.89 2.14
C ALA A 197 12.82 40.16 0.79
N ALA A 198 12.05 40.71 -0.16
CA ALA A 198 11.95 40.19 -1.52
C ALA A 198 13.26 40.38 -2.32
N GLN A 199 13.92 41.54 -2.18
CA GLN A 199 15.26 41.77 -2.75
C GLN A 199 16.30 40.82 -2.15
N SER A 200 16.31 40.63 -0.83
CA SER A 200 17.16 39.66 -0.14
C SER A 200 16.87 38.21 -0.59
N SER A 201 15.61 37.86 -0.80
CA SER A 201 15.21 36.55 -1.35
C SER A 201 15.65 36.35 -2.79
N SER A 202 15.63 37.41 -3.61
CA SER A 202 16.14 37.40 -4.99
C SER A 202 17.68 37.33 -5.03
N GLY A 203 18.36 38.02 -4.11
CA GLY A 203 19.80 37.90 -3.86
C GLY A 203 20.16 36.47 -3.49
N ALA A 204 19.55 35.90 -2.45
CA ALA A 204 19.75 34.53 -2.02
C ALA A 204 19.38 33.49 -3.10
N ALA A 205 18.42 33.77 -3.99
CA ALA A 205 18.13 32.94 -5.15
C ALA A 205 19.23 33.04 -6.23
N THR A 206 19.82 34.22 -6.43
CA THR A 206 20.95 34.46 -7.33
C THR A 206 22.23 33.81 -6.79
N ASP A 207 22.52 33.99 -5.50
CA ASP A 207 23.62 33.34 -4.79
C ASP A 207 23.46 31.83 -4.80
N ARG A 208 22.24 31.31 -4.64
CA ARG A 208 21.95 29.89 -4.79
C ARG A 208 22.13 29.41 -6.23
N ALA A 209 21.71 30.16 -7.25
CA ALA A 209 21.96 29.79 -8.65
C ALA A 209 23.47 29.82 -8.98
N ALA A 210 24.23 30.76 -8.41
CA ALA A 210 25.68 30.81 -8.51
C ALA A 210 26.35 29.64 -7.78
N ALA A 211 25.85 29.25 -6.59
CA ALA A 211 26.31 28.10 -5.83
C ALA A 211 25.94 26.77 -6.52
N GLU A 212 24.77 26.66 -7.14
CA GLU A 212 24.35 25.52 -7.97
C GLU A 212 25.23 25.42 -9.23
N THR A 213 25.59 26.55 -9.84
CA THR A 213 26.53 26.61 -10.97
C THR A 213 27.95 26.22 -10.53
N ALA A 214 28.42 26.70 -9.38
CA ALA A 214 29.73 26.34 -8.82
C ALA A 214 29.76 24.87 -8.37
N ALA A 215 28.66 24.33 -7.84
CA ALA A 215 28.50 22.92 -7.51
C ALA A 215 28.47 22.06 -8.79
N ALA A 216 27.80 22.50 -9.86
CA ALA A 216 27.85 21.83 -11.16
C ALA A 216 29.27 21.85 -11.76
N ALA A 217 30.00 22.96 -11.65
CA ALA A 217 31.40 23.05 -12.05
C ALA A 217 32.31 22.13 -11.19
N ALA A 218 32.07 22.05 -9.88
CA ALA A 218 32.77 21.15 -8.98
C ALA A 218 32.43 19.67 -9.24
N VAL A 219 31.17 19.35 -9.58
CA VAL A 219 30.75 18.01 -10.02
C VAL A 219 31.40 17.67 -11.35
N ASN A 220 31.45 18.57 -12.33
CA ASN A 220 32.15 18.35 -13.60
C ASN A 220 33.66 18.15 -13.39
N GLY A 221 34.28 18.94 -12.49
CA GLY A 221 35.67 18.75 -12.08
C GLY A 221 35.90 17.42 -11.37
N ARG A 222 34.96 17.00 -10.51
CA ARG A 222 35.00 15.70 -9.82
C ARG A 222 34.79 14.55 -10.81
N VAL A 223 33.88 14.66 -11.77
CA VAL A 223 33.68 13.69 -12.85
C VAL A 223 34.93 13.60 -13.75
N GLY A 224 35.60 14.73 -14.01
CA GLY A 224 36.92 14.73 -14.67
C GLY A 224 37.99 14.00 -13.86
N ALA A 225 38.06 14.23 -12.54
CA ALA A 225 38.98 13.54 -11.64
C ALA A 225 38.64 12.05 -11.46
N GLU A 226 37.36 11.69 -11.39
CA GLU A 226 36.83 10.31 -11.37
C GLU A 226 37.15 9.61 -12.70
N THR A 227 36.99 10.28 -13.84
CA THR A 227 37.38 9.75 -15.16
C THR A 227 38.90 9.53 -15.24
N ALA A 228 39.71 10.45 -14.70
CA ALA A 228 41.15 10.27 -14.61
C ALA A 228 41.56 9.14 -13.65
N ALA A 229 40.84 8.98 -12.52
CA ALA A 229 41.05 7.90 -11.57
C ALA A 229 40.61 6.53 -12.14
N VAL A 230 39.54 6.48 -12.92
CA VAL A 230 39.12 5.29 -13.68
C VAL A 230 40.11 4.97 -14.78
N ALA A 231 40.67 5.96 -15.49
CA ALA A 231 41.72 5.72 -16.47
C ALA A 231 43.03 5.21 -15.81
N ALA A 232 43.38 5.71 -14.62
CA ALA A 232 44.51 5.21 -13.83
C ALA A 232 44.25 3.79 -13.28
N GLY A 233 43.03 3.52 -12.81
CA GLY A 233 42.59 2.19 -12.36
C GLY A 233 42.53 1.18 -13.50
N GLN A 234 42.12 1.59 -14.71
CA GLN A 234 42.20 0.79 -15.92
C GLN A 234 43.66 0.52 -16.28
N SER A 235 44.53 1.53 -16.28
CA SER A 235 45.96 1.36 -16.52
C SER A 235 46.62 0.40 -15.51
N GLN A 236 46.20 0.45 -14.24
CA GLN A 236 46.62 -0.49 -13.21
C GLN A 236 46.05 -1.91 -13.44
N THR A 237 44.82 -2.02 -13.96
CA THR A 237 44.18 -3.29 -14.33
C THR A 237 44.86 -3.91 -15.55
N ASP A 238 45.21 -3.11 -16.56
CA ASP A 238 45.93 -3.54 -17.75
C ASP A 238 47.37 -3.97 -17.41
N ALA A 239 48.02 -3.27 -16.47
CA ALA A 239 49.31 -3.68 -15.91
C ALA A 239 49.21 -4.99 -15.10
N ALA A 240 48.16 -5.15 -14.28
CA ALA A 240 47.91 -6.38 -13.53
C ALA A 240 47.53 -7.57 -14.45
N ALA A 241 46.78 -7.33 -15.53
CA ALA A 241 46.48 -8.31 -16.56
C ALA A 241 47.75 -8.69 -17.34
N SER A 242 48.61 -7.72 -17.67
CA SER A 242 49.92 -7.96 -18.29
C SER A 242 50.86 -8.77 -17.39
N ALA A 243 50.89 -8.47 -16.08
CA ALA A 243 51.63 -9.25 -15.10
C ALA A 243 51.05 -10.67 -14.92
N THR A 244 49.73 -10.81 -14.99
CA THR A 244 49.04 -12.12 -14.96
C THR A 244 49.36 -12.94 -16.20
N ALA A 245 49.34 -12.33 -17.40
CA ALA A 245 49.73 -12.97 -18.65
C ALA A 245 51.21 -13.39 -18.62
N ALA A 246 52.11 -12.53 -18.14
CA ALA A 246 53.52 -12.89 -17.93
C ALA A 246 53.68 -14.06 -16.94
N GLY A 247 52.87 -14.10 -15.88
CA GLY A 247 52.77 -15.23 -14.95
C GLY A 247 52.28 -16.52 -15.62
N GLN A 248 51.23 -16.43 -16.44
CA GLN A 248 50.71 -17.56 -17.23
C GLN A 248 51.73 -18.06 -18.26
N HIS A 249 52.44 -17.17 -18.96
CA HIS A 249 53.54 -17.55 -19.85
C HIS A 249 54.69 -18.21 -19.08
N LYS A 250 55.03 -17.76 -17.87
CA LYS A 250 56.01 -18.44 -17.01
C LYS A 250 55.54 -19.83 -16.58
N ILE A 251 54.27 -20.00 -16.23
CA ILE A 251 53.67 -21.30 -15.88
C ILE A 251 53.64 -22.23 -17.10
N ALA A 252 53.26 -21.71 -18.27
CA ALA A 252 53.28 -22.47 -19.52
C ALA A 252 54.70 -22.91 -19.90
N ALA A 253 55.70 -22.03 -19.78
CA ALA A 253 57.10 -22.37 -20.00
C ALA A 253 57.62 -23.42 -18.99
N ALA A 254 57.25 -23.31 -17.71
CA ALA A 254 57.58 -24.31 -16.70
C ALA A 254 56.91 -25.66 -17.00
N GLY A 255 55.63 -25.67 -17.39
CA GLY A 255 54.92 -26.87 -17.82
C GLY A 255 55.50 -27.48 -19.09
N SER A 256 55.97 -26.67 -20.05
CA SER A 256 56.70 -27.14 -21.23
C SER A 256 58.05 -27.77 -20.86
N ALA A 257 58.77 -27.22 -19.88
CA ALA A 257 59.98 -27.83 -19.34
C ALA A 257 59.66 -29.17 -18.66
N THR A 258 58.69 -29.22 -17.75
CA THR A 258 58.25 -30.47 -17.09
C THR A 258 57.76 -31.51 -18.09
N ALA A 259 57.09 -31.12 -19.18
CA ALA A 259 56.69 -32.03 -20.25
C ALA A 259 57.91 -32.57 -21.06
N ALA A 260 58.94 -31.74 -21.26
CA ALA A 260 60.20 -32.18 -21.88
C ALA A 260 60.99 -33.12 -20.95
N ASP A 261 61.05 -32.83 -19.65
CA ASP A 261 61.64 -33.70 -18.63
C ASP A 261 60.90 -35.05 -18.57
N THR A 262 59.56 -35.02 -18.54
CA THR A 262 58.71 -36.23 -18.58
C THR A 262 58.95 -37.03 -19.87
N SER A 263 59.07 -36.35 -21.02
CA SER A 263 59.38 -37.02 -22.30
C SER A 263 60.78 -37.66 -22.30
N ALA A 264 61.74 -37.08 -21.58
CA ALA A 264 63.07 -37.64 -21.40
C ALA A 264 63.07 -38.85 -20.46
N ASP A 265 62.30 -38.80 -19.36
CA ASP A 265 62.10 -39.93 -18.45
C ASP A 265 61.33 -41.08 -19.13
N GLU A 266 60.29 -40.79 -19.94
CA GLU A 266 59.58 -41.78 -20.76
C GLU A 266 60.50 -42.41 -21.82
N ALA A 267 61.39 -41.63 -22.44
CA ALA A 267 62.39 -42.16 -23.36
C ALA A 267 63.44 -43.02 -22.64
N ALA A 268 63.88 -42.63 -21.45
CA ALA A 268 64.80 -43.41 -20.62
C ALA A 268 64.16 -44.73 -20.12
N ALA A 269 62.90 -44.68 -19.68
CA ALA A 269 62.11 -45.85 -19.31
C ALA A 269 61.88 -46.78 -20.50
N SER A 270 61.61 -46.22 -21.69
CA SER A 270 61.49 -47.00 -22.93
C SER A 270 62.82 -47.67 -23.32
N ALA A 271 63.95 -46.99 -23.15
CA ALA A 271 65.28 -47.56 -23.37
C ALA A 271 65.63 -48.66 -22.35
N ALA A 272 65.21 -48.50 -21.09
CA ALA A 272 65.34 -49.52 -20.05
C ALA A 272 64.45 -50.73 -20.30
N ALA A 273 63.17 -50.54 -20.66
CA ALA A 273 62.26 -51.61 -21.05
C ALA A 273 62.77 -52.35 -22.30
N ALA A 274 63.38 -51.64 -23.26
CA ALA A 274 64.05 -52.25 -24.41
C ALA A 274 65.38 -52.95 -24.04
N ALA A 275 65.98 -52.70 -22.86
CA ALA A 275 67.05 -53.53 -22.31
C ALA A 275 66.48 -54.80 -21.67
N SER A 276 65.52 -54.67 -20.74
CA SER A 276 64.85 -55.81 -20.12
C SER A 276 64.26 -56.77 -21.16
N ALA A 277 63.59 -56.28 -22.20
CA ALA A 277 63.04 -57.13 -23.27
C ALA A 277 64.13 -57.85 -24.10
N ARG A 278 65.36 -57.35 -24.16
CA ARG A 278 66.50 -58.08 -24.77
C ARG A 278 67.04 -59.14 -23.82
N ASP A 279 67.12 -58.84 -22.53
CA ASP A 279 67.57 -59.78 -21.50
C ASP A 279 66.53 -60.92 -21.30
N ASP A 280 65.23 -60.60 -21.31
CA ASP A 280 64.11 -61.56 -21.30
C ASP A 280 64.07 -62.40 -22.57
N ALA A 281 64.39 -61.85 -23.75
CA ALA A 281 64.52 -62.62 -24.98
C ALA A 281 65.71 -63.58 -24.94
N ALA A 282 66.86 -63.14 -24.39
CA ALA A 282 68.02 -64.01 -24.17
C ALA A 282 67.71 -65.11 -23.14
N GLY A 283 67.03 -64.78 -22.03
CA GLY A 283 66.55 -65.74 -21.04
C GLY A 283 65.56 -66.74 -21.66
N SER A 284 64.62 -66.27 -22.46
CA SER A 284 63.63 -67.10 -23.17
C SER A 284 64.28 -68.07 -24.16
N ALA A 285 65.36 -67.66 -24.84
CA ALA A 285 66.16 -68.57 -25.66
C ALA A 285 66.78 -69.69 -24.81
N THR A 286 67.46 -69.35 -23.70
CA THR A 286 68.04 -70.38 -22.81
C THR A 286 66.99 -71.29 -22.14
N LEU A 287 65.77 -70.80 -21.94
CA LEU A 287 64.65 -71.60 -21.45
C LEU A 287 64.04 -72.49 -22.53
N ALA A 288 64.04 -72.07 -23.80
CA ALA A 288 63.65 -72.91 -24.93
C ALA A 288 64.65 -74.06 -25.13
N ASP A 289 65.95 -73.76 -25.12
CA ASP A 289 67.04 -74.76 -25.17
C ASP A 289 66.87 -75.80 -24.04
N ALA A 290 66.60 -75.34 -22.82
CA ALA A 290 66.36 -76.22 -21.66
C ALA A 290 65.04 -76.99 -21.71
N ALA A 291 64.02 -76.47 -22.42
CA ALA A 291 62.74 -77.13 -22.60
C ALA A 291 62.81 -78.25 -23.65
N GLU A 292 63.59 -78.09 -24.72
CA GLU A 292 63.85 -79.13 -25.72
C GLU A 292 64.52 -80.36 -25.10
N VAL A 293 65.51 -80.14 -24.23
CA VAL A 293 66.15 -81.20 -23.43
C VAL A 293 65.11 -81.95 -22.58
N LYS A 294 64.26 -81.23 -21.83
CA LYS A 294 63.24 -81.86 -20.96
C LYS A 294 62.12 -82.56 -21.73
N ALA A 295 61.72 -82.04 -22.90
CA ALA A 295 60.75 -82.71 -23.76
C ALA A 295 61.29 -84.06 -24.25
N THR A 296 62.57 -84.11 -24.58
CA THR A 296 63.29 -85.34 -24.96
C THR A 296 63.32 -86.36 -23.81
N GLU A 297 63.56 -85.93 -22.57
CA GLU A 297 63.50 -86.80 -21.38
C GLU A 297 62.08 -87.34 -21.11
N GLN A 298 61.06 -86.49 -21.17
CA GLN A 298 59.68 -86.89 -20.84
C GLN A 298 59.06 -87.84 -21.87
N ALA A 299 59.43 -87.74 -23.15
CA ALA A 299 59.00 -88.67 -24.18
C ALA A 299 59.39 -90.13 -23.83
N GLY A 300 60.62 -90.34 -23.34
CA GLY A 300 61.10 -91.67 -22.93
C GLY A 300 60.40 -92.24 -21.69
N LEU A 301 59.84 -91.39 -20.81
CA LEU A 301 59.06 -91.83 -19.65
C LEU A 301 57.62 -92.20 -20.03
N ALA A 302 56.99 -91.45 -20.93
CA ALA A 302 55.60 -91.69 -21.34
C ALA A 302 55.41 -93.08 -21.97
N GLU A 303 56.35 -93.53 -22.79
CA GLU A 303 56.35 -94.85 -23.43
C GLU A 303 56.43 -96.01 -22.41
N GLN A 304 57.10 -95.79 -21.27
CA GLN A 304 57.18 -96.75 -20.17
C GLN A 304 55.88 -96.82 -19.34
N TYR A 305 55.19 -95.69 -19.13
CA TYR A 305 53.93 -95.69 -18.37
C TYR A 305 52.76 -96.34 -19.13
N ALA A 306 52.66 -96.13 -20.45
CA ALA A 306 51.58 -96.70 -21.26
C ALA A 306 51.51 -98.24 -21.19
N GLN A 307 52.67 -98.90 -21.11
CA GLN A 307 52.78 -100.36 -21.02
C GLN A 307 52.26 -100.93 -19.68
N ASN A 308 52.29 -100.13 -18.60
CA ASN A 308 51.89 -100.57 -17.26
C ASN A 308 50.39 -100.42 -16.98
N ALA A 309 49.70 -99.48 -17.64
CA ALA A 309 48.31 -99.13 -17.31
C ALA A 309 47.26 -100.17 -17.75
N ALA A 310 47.57 -101.02 -18.72
CA ALA A 310 46.60 -101.94 -19.33
C ALA A 310 46.21 -103.16 -18.46
N GLY A 311 46.88 -103.38 -17.32
CA GLY A 311 46.80 -104.66 -16.58
C GLY A 311 45.88 -104.72 -15.34
N VAL A 312 45.26 -103.61 -14.89
CA VAL A 312 44.83 -103.51 -13.47
C VAL A 312 43.42 -102.89 -13.26
N ILE A 313 42.35 -103.58 -13.67
CA ILE A 313 40.98 -103.33 -13.15
C ILE A 313 40.24 -104.67 -12.92
N PRO A 314 39.89 -105.05 -11.67
CA PRO A 314 39.16 -106.30 -11.38
C PRO A 314 37.66 -106.26 -11.72
N PRO A 315 37.02 -107.42 -12.00
CA PRO A 315 35.57 -107.54 -12.18
C PRO A 315 34.79 -107.48 -10.84
N ALA A 316 33.50 -107.15 -10.92
CA ALA A 316 32.62 -107.02 -9.76
C ALA A 316 32.27 -108.36 -9.08
N THR A 317 31.90 -108.30 -7.79
CA THR A 317 31.54 -109.45 -6.96
C THR A 317 30.18 -109.26 -6.28
N SER A 318 29.61 -110.32 -5.70
CA SER A 318 28.24 -110.34 -5.14
C SER A 318 27.99 -109.40 -3.95
N THR A 319 29.03 -108.78 -3.37
CA THR A 319 28.92 -107.78 -2.30
C THR A 319 29.39 -106.39 -2.73
N GLN A 320 29.82 -106.19 -3.98
CA GLN A 320 30.46 -104.95 -4.42
C GLN A 320 29.98 -104.56 -5.83
N LEU A 321 28.97 -103.69 -5.87
CA LEU A 321 28.29 -103.25 -7.11
C LEU A 321 29.25 -102.51 -8.04
N GLY A 322 29.44 -103.05 -9.25
CA GLY A 322 30.00 -102.31 -10.37
C GLY A 322 29.00 -101.29 -10.92
N LYS A 323 29.49 -100.15 -11.42
CA LYS A 323 28.61 -99.11 -12.00
C LYS A 323 28.02 -99.55 -13.34
N ILE A 324 26.69 -99.54 -13.45
CA ILE A 324 25.99 -99.71 -14.73
C ILE A 324 26.21 -98.46 -15.59
N LYS A 325 26.48 -98.65 -16.89
CA LYS A 325 26.69 -97.56 -17.86
C LYS A 325 25.36 -97.22 -18.53
N LEU A 326 24.72 -96.13 -18.09
CA LEU A 326 23.48 -95.61 -18.69
C LEU A 326 23.78 -94.93 -20.04
N ALA A 327 22.98 -95.24 -21.06
CA ALA A 327 22.93 -94.60 -22.37
C ALA A 327 21.63 -95.00 -23.09
N GLY A 328 21.14 -94.18 -24.02
CA GLY A 328 19.87 -94.40 -24.72
C GLY A 328 18.69 -93.79 -23.98
N ASP A 329 17.57 -94.51 -23.93
CA ASP A 329 16.24 -94.00 -23.54
C ASP A 329 16.10 -93.71 -22.03
N LEU A 330 17.12 -94.04 -21.25
CA LEU A 330 17.26 -93.74 -19.83
C LEU A 330 18.13 -92.49 -19.63
N ALA A 331 17.49 -91.43 -19.13
CA ALA A 331 18.07 -90.17 -18.71
C ALA A 331 18.16 -90.08 -17.16
N GLY A 332 18.30 -88.87 -16.62
CA GLY A 332 18.52 -88.65 -15.18
C GLY A 332 19.95 -88.95 -14.76
N THR A 333 20.15 -89.33 -13.50
CA THR A 333 21.46 -89.71 -12.94
C THR A 333 21.41 -91.11 -12.34
N ALA A 334 22.55 -91.69 -11.99
CA ALA A 334 22.58 -93.01 -11.33
C ALA A 334 21.87 -93.06 -9.97
N GLU A 335 21.59 -91.90 -9.35
CA GLU A 335 20.88 -91.77 -8.06
C GLU A 335 19.42 -91.34 -8.23
N SER A 336 19.03 -90.87 -9.43
CA SER A 336 17.65 -90.61 -9.82
C SER A 336 17.50 -90.81 -11.34
N PRO A 337 17.42 -92.07 -11.81
CA PRO A 337 17.27 -92.36 -13.24
C PRO A 337 15.83 -92.06 -13.67
N GLN A 338 15.69 -91.47 -14.85
CA GLN A 338 14.42 -91.07 -15.44
C GLN A 338 14.32 -91.60 -16.87
N ILE A 339 13.11 -91.72 -17.42
CA ILE A 339 12.94 -92.02 -18.86
C ILE A 339 13.01 -90.69 -19.61
N ALA A 340 13.69 -90.67 -20.76
CA ALA A 340 13.82 -89.45 -21.57
C ALA A 340 12.45 -88.98 -22.09
N GLY A 341 12.22 -87.66 -22.11
CA GLY A 341 10.95 -87.08 -22.54
C GLY A 341 10.67 -87.38 -24.01
N GLY A 342 9.61 -88.14 -24.29
CA GLY A 342 9.27 -88.61 -25.64
C GLY A 342 9.88 -89.95 -26.05
N ALA A 343 10.65 -90.62 -25.18
CA ALA A 343 11.20 -91.96 -25.46
C ALA A 343 10.22 -93.13 -25.22
N ILE A 344 8.95 -92.81 -24.94
CA ILE A 344 7.83 -93.75 -25.03
C ILE A 344 6.79 -93.07 -25.92
N ASP A 345 6.48 -93.70 -27.05
CA ASP A 345 5.45 -93.22 -27.99
C ASP A 345 4.29 -94.23 -28.12
N PHE A 346 3.37 -93.97 -29.05
CA PHE A 346 2.22 -94.84 -29.29
C PHE A 346 2.58 -96.15 -30.02
N ALA A 347 3.73 -96.26 -30.69
CA ALA A 347 4.20 -97.52 -31.27
C ALA A 347 4.71 -98.45 -30.15
N GLU A 348 5.53 -97.94 -29.23
CA GLU A 348 6.01 -98.70 -28.07
C GLU A 348 4.86 -99.13 -27.13
N LEU A 349 3.81 -98.30 -26.99
CA LEU A 349 2.60 -98.71 -26.26
C LEU A 349 1.68 -99.69 -27.04
N SER A 350 1.78 -99.77 -28.36
CA SER A 350 0.85 -100.57 -29.19
C SER A 350 1.01 -102.08 -29.03
N THR A 351 2.15 -102.54 -28.50
CA THR A 351 2.49 -103.96 -28.33
C THR A 351 2.06 -104.55 -26.98
N ILE A 352 1.51 -103.72 -26.08
CA ILE A 352 1.14 -104.11 -24.72
C ILE A 352 -0.30 -104.66 -24.69
N GLU A 353 -0.46 -105.98 -24.74
CA GLU A 353 -1.74 -106.62 -24.40
C GLU A 353 -1.91 -106.80 -22.88
N PRO A 354 -2.95 -106.22 -22.25
CA PRO A 354 -3.19 -106.38 -20.82
C PRO A 354 -3.87 -107.72 -20.51
N TYR A 355 -3.08 -108.71 -20.06
CA TYR A 355 -3.62 -110.00 -19.62
C TYR A 355 -4.19 -109.93 -18.18
N PRO A 356 -5.45 -110.33 -17.90
CA PRO A 356 -6.54 -110.66 -18.83
C PRO A 356 -7.85 -109.86 -18.62
N GLY A 357 -8.59 -109.61 -19.70
CA GLY A 357 -10.07 -109.63 -19.65
C GLY A 357 -10.84 -108.32 -19.84
N VAL A 358 -10.23 -107.23 -20.31
CA VAL A 358 -10.93 -106.00 -20.76
C VAL A 358 -10.49 -105.61 -22.18
N PRO A 359 -11.36 -104.96 -22.99
CA PRO A 359 -11.07 -104.67 -24.39
C PRO A 359 -9.79 -103.84 -24.56
N SER A 360 -9.04 -104.11 -25.63
CA SER A 360 -7.67 -103.65 -25.80
C SER A 360 -7.53 -102.13 -25.83
N VAL A 361 -6.36 -101.64 -25.38
CA VAL A 361 -5.99 -100.22 -25.45
C VAL A 361 -6.09 -99.69 -26.89
N SER A 362 -5.80 -100.53 -27.89
CA SER A 362 -6.00 -100.23 -29.31
C SER A 362 -7.46 -99.81 -29.64
N GLY A 363 -8.47 -100.47 -29.05
CA GLY A 363 -9.87 -100.07 -29.19
C GLY A 363 -10.19 -98.72 -28.55
N ALA A 364 -9.62 -98.43 -27.38
CA ALA A 364 -9.80 -97.15 -26.70
C ALA A 364 -9.12 -95.97 -27.42
N VAL A 365 -7.93 -96.20 -27.99
CA VAL A 365 -7.19 -95.21 -28.79
C VAL A 365 -7.93 -94.89 -30.09
N ASN A 366 -8.51 -95.89 -30.77
CA ASN A 366 -9.33 -95.67 -31.96
C ASN A 366 -10.58 -94.83 -31.63
N PHE A 367 -11.31 -95.14 -30.55
CA PHE A 367 -12.46 -94.35 -30.10
C PHE A 367 -12.09 -92.90 -29.74
N ALA A 368 -10.95 -92.68 -29.08
CA ALA A 368 -10.44 -91.34 -28.79
C ALA A 368 -10.09 -90.55 -30.08
N SER A 369 -9.58 -91.24 -31.10
CA SER A 369 -9.30 -90.64 -32.41
C SER A 369 -10.56 -90.27 -33.20
N GLU A 370 -11.70 -90.93 -32.96
CA GLU A 370 -12.99 -90.54 -33.55
C GLU A 370 -13.58 -89.30 -32.84
N MET A 371 -13.47 -89.21 -31.50
CA MET A 371 -13.96 -88.04 -30.75
C MET A 371 -13.22 -86.73 -31.09
N LEU A 372 -11.93 -86.79 -31.45
CA LEU A 372 -11.17 -85.61 -31.90
C LEU A 372 -11.60 -85.08 -33.28
N GLY A 373 -12.51 -85.75 -33.99
CA GLY A 373 -12.97 -85.38 -35.33
C GLY A 373 -14.13 -84.38 -35.40
N SER A 374 -14.85 -84.07 -34.31
CA SER A 374 -16.04 -83.19 -34.40
C SER A 374 -16.42 -82.44 -33.11
N TYR A 375 -17.12 -81.31 -33.30
CA TYR A 375 -17.72 -80.39 -32.31
C TYR A 375 -16.82 -79.37 -31.58
N THR A 376 -16.70 -78.22 -32.25
CA THR A 376 -16.68 -76.84 -31.72
C THR A 376 -17.60 -76.59 -30.50
N TYR A 377 -17.45 -75.54 -29.67
CA TYR A 377 -17.08 -74.15 -30.00
C TYR A 377 -16.41 -73.40 -28.83
N ASN A 378 -15.71 -72.30 -29.11
CA ASN A 378 -14.93 -71.50 -28.15
C ASN A 378 -15.68 -70.31 -27.51
N GLU A 379 -15.02 -69.69 -26.52
CA GLU A 379 -15.19 -68.31 -26.03
C GLU A 379 -16.42 -67.88 -25.21
N GLY A 380 -16.13 -67.26 -24.06
CA GLY A 380 -16.63 -65.93 -23.69
C GLY A 380 -18.12 -65.74 -23.37
N TRP A 381 -18.43 -65.49 -22.09
CA TRP A 381 -19.75 -64.97 -21.70
C TRP A 381 -20.02 -63.61 -22.36
N SER A 382 -21.18 -63.45 -23.01
CA SER A 382 -21.57 -62.23 -23.72
C SER A 382 -22.77 -61.54 -23.07
N ARG A 383 -23.07 -60.28 -23.44
CA ARG A 383 -24.24 -59.55 -22.91
C ARG A 383 -25.58 -60.23 -23.25
N GLY A 384 -25.62 -61.07 -24.29
CA GLY A 384 -26.78 -61.89 -24.64
C GLY A 384 -27.11 -62.98 -23.60
N SER A 385 -26.17 -63.30 -22.71
CA SER A 385 -26.36 -64.23 -21.58
C SER A 385 -27.03 -63.60 -20.35
N LEU A 386 -27.41 -62.31 -20.41
CA LEU A 386 -28.08 -61.58 -19.33
C LEU A 386 -29.61 -61.57 -19.51
N ALA A 387 -30.36 -61.35 -18.43
CA ALA A 387 -31.81 -61.29 -18.47
C ALA A 387 -32.33 -60.01 -19.18
N PRO A 388 -33.41 -60.08 -19.98
CA PRO A 388 -33.95 -58.94 -20.73
C PRO A 388 -34.17 -57.62 -19.97
N PRO A 389 -34.72 -57.57 -18.73
CA PRO A 389 -34.88 -56.28 -18.03
C PRO A 389 -33.55 -55.61 -17.70
N VAL A 390 -32.50 -56.38 -17.40
CA VAL A 390 -31.15 -55.86 -17.11
C VAL A 390 -30.49 -55.30 -18.39
N GLN A 391 -30.77 -55.91 -19.54
CA GLN A 391 -30.36 -55.36 -20.85
C GLN A 391 -31.07 -54.02 -21.11
N ALA A 392 -32.38 -53.94 -20.84
CA ALA A 392 -33.18 -52.73 -21.07
C ALA A 392 -32.79 -51.53 -20.18
N GLU A 393 -32.37 -51.74 -18.94
CA GLU A 393 -31.84 -50.65 -18.10
C GLU A 393 -30.45 -50.17 -18.57
N LEU A 394 -29.56 -51.11 -18.93
CA LEU A 394 -28.23 -50.77 -19.47
C LEU A 394 -28.32 -49.96 -20.77
N ASP A 395 -29.33 -50.21 -21.59
CA ASP A 395 -29.57 -49.51 -22.85
C ASP A 395 -30.16 -48.09 -22.70
N GLN A 396 -30.61 -47.70 -21.49
CA GLN A 396 -31.00 -46.30 -21.19
C GLN A 396 -29.82 -45.41 -20.78
N THR A 397 -28.61 -45.98 -20.63
CA THR A 397 -27.41 -45.21 -20.28
C THR A 397 -26.59 -44.85 -21.52
N VAL A 398 -26.04 -43.62 -21.55
CA VAL A 398 -25.16 -43.19 -22.64
C VAL A 398 -23.89 -44.05 -22.64
N LYS A 399 -23.77 -44.92 -23.65
CA LYS A 399 -22.67 -45.87 -23.76
C LYS A 399 -21.38 -45.12 -24.08
N ARG A 400 -20.26 -45.60 -23.52
CA ARG A 400 -18.94 -45.21 -24.01
C ARG A 400 -18.57 -46.08 -25.22
N GLY A 401 -17.98 -45.48 -26.24
CA GLY A 401 -17.36 -46.16 -27.37
C GLY A 401 -16.09 -46.94 -26.96
N SER A 402 -15.49 -47.61 -27.93
CA SER A 402 -14.25 -48.39 -27.73
C SER A 402 -13.03 -47.56 -27.34
N ASP A 403 -13.08 -46.22 -27.51
CA ASP A 403 -12.06 -45.28 -27.04
C ASP A 403 -12.33 -44.74 -25.61
N GLY A 404 -13.43 -45.19 -24.97
CA GLY A 404 -13.83 -44.75 -23.64
C GLY A 404 -14.58 -43.41 -23.59
N LYS A 405 -14.96 -42.80 -24.72
CA LYS A 405 -15.71 -41.52 -24.77
C LYS A 405 -17.17 -41.74 -25.18
N ILE A 406 -18.00 -40.71 -25.02
CA ILE A 406 -19.39 -40.71 -25.51
C ILE A 406 -19.39 -40.56 -27.04
N PRO A 407 -20.13 -41.39 -27.81
CA PRO A 407 -20.31 -41.22 -29.25
C PRO A 407 -20.90 -39.85 -29.59
N GLN A 408 -20.34 -39.19 -30.60
CA GLN A 408 -20.74 -37.82 -31.00
C GLN A 408 -22.23 -37.71 -31.40
N ALA A 409 -22.84 -38.79 -31.87
CA ALA A 409 -24.26 -38.84 -32.22
C ALA A 409 -25.21 -38.71 -31.01
N ASP A 410 -24.74 -39.05 -29.80
CA ASP A 410 -25.51 -38.99 -28.56
C ASP A 410 -25.37 -37.63 -27.84
N ILE A 411 -24.60 -36.69 -28.41
CA ILE A 411 -24.33 -35.36 -27.85
C ILE A 411 -25.21 -34.32 -28.57
N PRO A 412 -26.07 -33.56 -27.87
CA PRO A 412 -26.82 -32.47 -28.48
C PRO A 412 -25.88 -31.42 -29.09
N SER A 413 -26.14 -30.99 -30.34
CA SER A 413 -25.28 -30.08 -31.08
C SER A 413 -25.33 -28.64 -30.54
N ILE A 414 -24.54 -28.36 -29.50
CA ILE A 414 -24.29 -27.00 -29.02
C ILE A 414 -23.09 -26.40 -29.78
N ALA A 415 -23.40 -25.42 -30.63
CA ALA A 415 -22.57 -25.02 -31.75
C ALA A 415 -21.47 -23.99 -31.37
N VAL A 416 -20.45 -24.45 -30.64
CA VAL A 416 -19.11 -23.83 -30.56
C VAL A 416 -18.08 -24.97 -30.49
N THR A 417 -17.56 -25.44 -31.62
CA THR A 417 -16.65 -26.61 -31.66
C THR A 417 -15.19 -26.23 -31.79
N GLU A 418 -14.74 -25.67 -32.93
CA GLU A 418 -13.32 -25.40 -33.16
C GLU A 418 -13.02 -24.03 -33.82
N HIS A 419 -11.86 -23.46 -33.47
CA HIS A 419 -11.33 -22.26 -34.12
C HIS A 419 -10.49 -22.66 -35.35
N LEU A 420 -11.06 -22.46 -36.54
CA LEU A 420 -10.46 -22.80 -37.83
C LEU A 420 -9.32 -21.84 -38.26
N GLY A 421 -8.94 -20.89 -37.41
CA GLY A 421 -7.78 -20.03 -37.59
C GLY A 421 -8.08 -18.63 -38.15
N ALA A 422 -6.99 -17.91 -38.44
CA ALA A 422 -7.01 -16.57 -39.02
C ALA A 422 -6.83 -16.64 -40.54
N VAL A 423 -7.76 -16.07 -41.30
CA VAL A 423 -7.80 -16.13 -42.77
C VAL A 423 -7.71 -14.73 -43.38
N ALA A 424 -6.84 -14.59 -44.40
CA ALA A 424 -6.51 -13.31 -45.03
C ALA A 424 -7.51 -12.85 -46.11
N SER A 425 -8.59 -13.58 -46.36
CA SER A 425 -9.64 -13.19 -47.30
C SER A 425 -10.91 -14.04 -47.15
N GLN A 426 -12.00 -13.57 -47.76
CA GLN A 426 -13.22 -14.38 -47.94
C GLN A 426 -12.98 -15.70 -48.70
N ALA A 427 -12.10 -15.69 -49.70
CA ALA A 427 -11.82 -16.90 -50.48
C ALA A 427 -11.11 -17.97 -49.63
N ALA A 428 -10.21 -17.55 -48.72
CA ALA A 428 -9.60 -18.42 -47.74
C ALA A 428 -10.62 -18.93 -46.70
N MET A 429 -11.56 -18.09 -46.26
CA MET A 429 -12.65 -18.50 -45.35
C MET A 429 -13.54 -19.60 -45.96
N LEU A 430 -13.95 -19.45 -47.23
CA LEU A 430 -14.81 -20.43 -47.92
C LEU A 430 -14.05 -21.71 -48.34
N ALA A 431 -12.71 -21.73 -48.21
CA ALA A 431 -11.89 -22.93 -48.38
C ALA A 431 -11.71 -23.71 -47.06
N LEU A 432 -12.13 -23.17 -45.91
CA LEU A 432 -12.10 -23.88 -44.64
C LEU A 432 -13.11 -25.04 -44.66
N THR A 433 -12.68 -26.21 -44.17
CA THR A 433 -13.57 -27.34 -43.89
C THR A 433 -13.88 -27.33 -42.40
N GLY A 434 -15.16 -27.28 -42.05
CA GLY A 434 -15.64 -27.22 -40.67
C GLY A 434 -17.15 -27.48 -40.59
N GLN A 435 -17.66 -27.61 -39.37
CA GLN A 435 -19.05 -27.88 -39.04
C GLN A 435 -19.73 -26.68 -38.35
N ARG A 436 -21.06 -26.69 -38.27
CA ARG A 436 -21.84 -25.67 -37.57
C ARG A 436 -21.39 -25.48 -36.12
N GLY A 437 -20.94 -24.27 -35.80
CA GLY A 437 -20.35 -23.87 -34.53
C GLY A 437 -18.87 -23.54 -34.60
N ASP A 438 -18.19 -23.90 -35.68
CA ASP A 438 -16.80 -23.50 -35.89
C ASP A 438 -16.69 -22.01 -36.24
N TRP A 439 -15.55 -21.40 -35.94
CA TRP A 439 -15.33 -19.98 -36.23
C TRP A 439 -13.91 -19.69 -36.74
N CYS A 440 -13.78 -18.59 -37.49
CA CYS A 440 -12.50 -18.08 -37.97
C CYS A 440 -12.41 -16.56 -37.77
N ILE A 441 -11.20 -16.02 -37.86
CA ILE A 441 -10.96 -14.56 -37.82
C ILE A 441 -10.58 -14.08 -39.22
N ARG A 442 -11.37 -13.16 -39.78
CA ARG A 442 -11.05 -12.52 -41.06
C ARG A 442 -10.18 -11.30 -40.83
N ILE A 443 -8.86 -11.49 -40.96
CA ILE A 443 -7.88 -10.41 -40.71
C ILE A 443 -7.92 -9.29 -41.76
N ASP A 444 -8.60 -9.51 -42.90
CA ASP A 444 -8.90 -8.49 -43.89
C ASP A 444 -10.04 -7.53 -43.46
N ARG A 445 -10.77 -7.88 -42.39
CA ARG A 445 -11.89 -7.08 -41.85
C ARG A 445 -11.78 -6.79 -40.34
N GLY A 446 -10.97 -7.56 -39.61
CA GLY A 446 -10.88 -7.50 -38.15
C GLY A 446 -12.08 -8.15 -37.44
N THR A 447 -12.90 -8.92 -38.15
CA THR A 447 -14.16 -9.50 -37.64
C THR A 447 -14.08 -11.01 -37.47
N VAL A 448 -14.85 -11.54 -36.51
CA VAL A 448 -15.03 -12.98 -36.29
C VAL A 448 -16.18 -13.46 -37.17
N TRP A 449 -16.04 -14.63 -37.78
CA TRP A 449 -17.08 -15.26 -38.60
C TRP A 449 -17.36 -16.66 -38.08
N VAL A 450 -18.64 -16.94 -37.78
CA VAL A 450 -19.10 -18.22 -37.21
C VAL A 450 -19.89 -18.99 -38.26
N LEU A 451 -19.59 -20.27 -38.43
CA LEU A 451 -20.28 -21.17 -39.35
C LEU A 451 -21.61 -21.62 -38.71
N SER A 452 -22.72 -21.17 -39.28
CA SER A 452 -24.08 -21.39 -38.75
C SER A 452 -24.89 -22.45 -39.51
N ALA A 453 -24.40 -22.88 -40.68
CA ALA A 453 -25.00 -23.93 -41.51
C ALA A 453 -23.94 -24.64 -42.37
N GLU A 454 -24.34 -25.66 -43.12
CA GLU A 454 -23.49 -26.42 -44.04
C GLU A 454 -23.95 -26.21 -45.50
N PRO A 455 -23.04 -26.22 -46.50
CA PRO A 455 -21.59 -26.39 -46.40
C PRO A 455 -20.84 -25.09 -46.05
N SER A 456 -19.62 -25.23 -45.51
CA SER A 456 -18.70 -24.11 -45.22
C SER A 456 -18.28 -23.32 -46.47
N SER A 457 -18.37 -23.93 -47.65
CA SER A 457 -18.04 -23.30 -48.93
C SER A 457 -19.05 -22.24 -49.42
N SER A 458 -20.22 -22.11 -48.77
CA SER A 458 -21.17 -21.04 -49.07
C SER A 458 -21.05 -19.87 -48.09
N LEU A 459 -20.97 -18.64 -48.60
CA LEU A 459 -20.97 -17.44 -47.76
C LEU A 459 -22.25 -17.30 -46.93
N SER A 460 -23.39 -17.79 -47.44
CA SER A 460 -24.67 -17.78 -46.72
C SER A 460 -24.67 -18.65 -45.45
N SER A 461 -23.69 -19.53 -45.30
CA SER A 461 -23.54 -20.38 -44.12
C SER A 461 -22.89 -19.65 -42.94
N TRP A 462 -22.16 -18.56 -43.20
CA TRP A 462 -21.38 -17.84 -42.18
C TRP A 462 -22.08 -16.57 -41.69
N VAL A 463 -21.94 -16.27 -40.40
CA VAL A 463 -22.44 -15.06 -39.76
C VAL A 463 -21.26 -14.20 -39.28
N GLU A 464 -21.19 -12.95 -39.73
CA GLU A 464 -20.20 -11.97 -39.27
C GLU A 464 -20.58 -11.44 -37.87
N TRP A 465 -19.69 -11.61 -36.90
CA TRP A 465 -19.79 -10.99 -35.58
C TRP A 465 -19.02 -9.66 -35.59
N VAL A 466 -19.76 -8.56 -35.68
CA VAL A 466 -19.23 -7.20 -35.67
C VAL A 466 -19.28 -6.64 -34.25
N TYR A 467 -18.12 -6.33 -33.68
CA TYR A 467 -18.02 -5.38 -32.56
C TYR A 467 -17.85 -3.96 -33.14
N PRO A 468 -18.47 -2.93 -32.55
CA PRO A 468 -18.23 -1.56 -32.98
C PRO A 468 -16.80 -1.16 -32.65
N THR A 469 -15.95 -1.03 -33.67
CA THR A 469 -14.70 -0.27 -33.55
C THR A 469 -15.07 1.17 -33.18
N SER A 470 -14.54 1.69 -32.08
CA SER A 470 -14.69 3.10 -31.70
C SER A 470 -13.58 3.93 -32.33
N PRO A 471 -13.81 4.64 -33.47
CA PRO A 471 -12.84 5.59 -33.98
C PRO A 471 -12.71 6.80 -33.06
N VAL A 472 -11.66 7.59 -33.24
CA VAL A 472 -11.50 8.89 -32.58
C VAL A 472 -12.61 9.83 -33.05
N ASN A 473 -13.55 10.16 -32.13
CA ASN A 473 -14.76 10.94 -32.43
C ASN A 473 -14.46 12.33 -33.00
N SER A 474 -13.46 13.04 -32.46
CA SER A 474 -12.73 14.11 -33.16
C SER A 474 -11.50 14.57 -32.38
N ILE A 475 -10.49 15.07 -33.09
CA ILE A 475 -9.46 16.00 -32.56
C ILE A 475 -9.31 17.12 -33.58
N ASN A 476 -9.54 18.37 -33.15
CA ASN A 476 -9.47 19.57 -34.01
C ASN A 476 -10.22 19.42 -35.36
N GLY A 477 -11.43 18.86 -35.33
CA GLY A 477 -12.25 18.61 -36.52
C GLY A 477 -11.85 17.41 -37.40
N ARG A 478 -10.72 16.74 -37.11
CA ARG A 478 -10.31 15.50 -37.79
C ARG A 478 -10.84 14.26 -37.06
N VAL A 479 -11.08 13.18 -37.79
CA VAL A 479 -11.60 11.90 -37.27
C VAL A 479 -10.80 10.71 -37.82
N GLY A 480 -10.84 9.56 -37.14
CA GLY A 480 -10.13 8.36 -37.59
C GLY A 480 -8.64 8.35 -37.21
N ALA A 481 -7.77 8.00 -38.16
CA ALA A 481 -6.31 8.03 -37.98
C ALA A 481 -5.79 9.46 -38.21
N ILE A 482 -5.12 10.04 -37.21
CA ILE A 482 -4.72 11.45 -37.21
C ILE A 482 -3.21 11.57 -37.04
N GLU A 483 -2.53 12.05 -38.07
CA GLU A 483 -1.14 12.52 -37.99
C GLU A 483 -1.14 14.00 -37.62
N LEU A 484 -0.50 14.34 -36.48
CA LEU A 484 -0.47 15.71 -35.97
C LEU A 484 0.63 16.52 -36.66
N ALA A 485 0.23 17.63 -37.29
CA ALA A 485 1.16 18.66 -37.74
C ALA A 485 1.27 19.76 -36.68
N ALA A 486 2.39 20.50 -36.65
CA ALA A 486 2.51 21.64 -35.74
C ALA A 486 1.40 22.70 -35.91
N ALA A 487 0.74 22.76 -37.09
CA ALA A 487 -0.41 23.64 -37.34
C ALA A 487 -1.66 23.27 -36.54
N ASP A 488 -1.76 22.04 -36.02
CA ASP A 488 -2.84 21.59 -35.13
C ASP A 488 -2.68 22.10 -33.70
N ILE A 489 -1.53 22.70 -33.37
CA ILE A 489 -1.24 23.37 -32.09
C ILE A 489 -1.68 24.84 -32.20
N LEU A 490 -2.96 25.07 -31.90
CA LEU A 490 -3.65 26.36 -32.07
C LEU A 490 -3.34 27.40 -30.97
N ASP A 491 -2.94 26.95 -29.78
CA ASP A 491 -2.55 27.76 -28.62
C ASP A 491 -1.12 28.31 -28.71
N SER A 492 -0.32 27.84 -29.67
CA SER A 492 1.06 28.27 -29.90
C SER A 492 1.16 29.40 -30.94
N THR A 493 2.18 30.25 -30.81
CA THR A 493 2.49 31.31 -31.79
C THR A 493 3.21 30.73 -33.01
N ALA A 494 3.36 31.52 -34.09
CA ALA A 494 4.18 31.12 -35.24
C ALA A 494 5.64 30.83 -34.84
N LEU A 495 6.20 31.61 -33.91
CA LEU A 495 7.51 31.39 -33.31
C LEU A 495 7.54 30.09 -32.47
N GLY A 496 6.55 29.87 -31.60
CA GLY A 496 6.46 28.65 -30.80
C GLY A 496 6.43 27.38 -31.67
N ARG A 497 5.61 27.36 -32.73
CA ARG A 497 5.57 26.25 -33.70
C ARG A 497 6.86 26.06 -34.50
N ALA A 498 7.65 27.11 -34.71
CA ALA A 498 8.98 27.00 -35.32
C ALA A 498 10.00 26.39 -34.34
N LEU A 499 9.99 26.86 -33.08
CA LEU A 499 10.87 26.35 -32.01
C LEU A 499 10.59 24.88 -31.65
N MET A 500 9.37 24.38 -31.87
CA MET A 500 9.02 22.96 -31.73
C MET A 500 9.60 22.05 -32.85
N LYS A 501 10.18 22.60 -33.91
CA LYS A 501 10.71 21.84 -35.07
C LYS A 501 12.24 21.88 -35.24
N VAL A 502 12.96 22.69 -34.47
CA VAL A 502 14.39 22.91 -34.68
C VAL A 502 15.25 21.84 -34.01
N ALA A 503 16.08 21.16 -34.80
CA ALA A 503 16.82 19.97 -34.37
C ALA A 503 18.05 20.25 -33.48
N ASN A 504 18.45 21.50 -33.26
CA ASN A 504 19.64 21.85 -32.48
C ASN A 504 19.63 23.31 -31.96
N ALA A 505 20.54 23.61 -31.03
CA ALA A 505 20.65 24.92 -30.39
C ALA A 505 21.03 26.09 -31.31
N ALA A 506 21.67 25.84 -32.47
CA ALA A 506 21.96 26.90 -33.44
C ALA A 506 20.67 27.31 -34.19
N ALA A 507 19.86 26.33 -34.59
CA ALA A 507 18.57 26.57 -35.19
C ALA A 507 17.56 27.21 -34.21
N ILE A 508 17.64 26.91 -32.90
CA ILE A 508 16.89 27.65 -31.86
C ILE A 508 17.25 29.14 -31.87
N ARG A 509 18.55 29.49 -31.88
CA ARG A 509 18.99 30.90 -31.88
C ARG A 509 18.49 31.65 -33.12
N ALA A 510 18.64 31.05 -34.30
CA ALA A 510 18.16 31.62 -35.56
C ALA A 510 16.63 31.78 -35.59
N ALA A 511 15.87 30.77 -35.14
CA ALA A 511 14.40 30.86 -35.10
C ALA A 511 13.91 31.94 -34.12
N ALA A 512 14.64 32.20 -33.04
CA ALA A 512 14.35 33.24 -32.07
C ALA A 512 14.98 34.62 -32.40
N GLY A 513 15.72 34.77 -33.51
CA GLY A 513 16.42 36.00 -33.88
C GLY A 513 17.59 36.38 -32.96
N LEU A 514 18.03 35.48 -32.08
CA LEU A 514 19.12 35.70 -31.12
C LEU A 514 20.51 35.69 -31.78
N ASP A 515 20.60 35.21 -33.01
CA ASP A 515 21.75 35.32 -33.90
C ASP A 515 21.95 36.74 -34.45
N GLN A 516 20.89 37.56 -34.49
CA GLN A 516 20.92 38.96 -34.93
C GLN A 516 21.26 39.94 -33.80
N VAL A 517 21.46 39.45 -32.56
CA VAL A 517 21.78 40.26 -31.39
C VAL A 517 23.30 40.33 -31.20
N ASP A 518 23.95 41.32 -31.83
CA ASP A 518 25.38 41.59 -31.63
C ASP A 518 25.64 42.19 -30.25
N ASN A 519 25.78 41.32 -29.25
CA ASN A 519 26.18 41.69 -27.90
C ASN A 519 27.71 41.83 -27.75
N THR A 520 28.47 41.59 -28.82
CA THR A 520 29.95 41.52 -28.85
C THR A 520 30.64 42.83 -29.15
N ARG A 521 29.95 43.78 -29.80
CA ARG A 521 30.43 45.17 -29.98
C ARG A 521 30.25 46.02 -28.72
N ASP A 522 30.97 45.71 -27.64
CA ASP A 522 31.01 46.59 -26.45
C ASP A 522 31.48 48.02 -26.78
N MET A 523 32.35 48.16 -27.79
CA MET A 523 32.86 49.46 -28.27
C MET A 523 31.78 50.37 -28.86
N ASP A 524 30.70 49.82 -29.42
CA ASP A 524 29.61 50.58 -30.04
C ASP A 524 28.41 50.77 -29.06
N LYS A 525 28.50 50.28 -27.81
CA LYS A 525 27.49 50.50 -26.78
C LYS A 525 27.62 51.93 -26.21
N PRO A 526 26.50 52.68 -26.06
CA PRO A 526 26.57 54.03 -25.52
C PRO A 526 27.04 54.01 -24.06
N VAL A 527 28.17 54.67 -23.79
CA VAL A 527 28.60 54.98 -22.41
C VAL A 527 27.54 55.82 -21.71
N SER A 528 27.37 55.62 -20.39
CA SER A 528 26.34 56.37 -19.66
C SER A 528 26.65 57.87 -19.67
N THR A 529 25.63 58.72 -19.75
CA THR A 529 25.80 60.18 -19.77
C THR A 529 26.55 60.69 -18.54
N ALA A 530 26.36 60.04 -17.38
CA ALA A 530 27.11 60.35 -16.16
C ALA A 530 28.59 59.98 -16.27
N THR A 531 28.93 58.85 -16.90
CA THR A 531 30.32 58.45 -17.17
C THR A 531 30.98 59.40 -18.16
N ALA A 532 30.29 59.77 -19.24
CA ALA A 532 30.78 60.72 -20.23
C ALA A 532 31.03 62.11 -19.62
N GLN A 533 30.11 62.60 -18.78
CA GLN A 533 30.28 63.87 -18.08
C GLN A 533 31.46 63.83 -17.11
N LEU A 534 31.62 62.75 -16.32
CA LEU A 534 32.76 62.60 -15.40
C LEU A 534 34.12 62.60 -16.12
N VAL A 535 34.20 62.06 -17.34
CA VAL A 535 35.43 62.15 -18.16
C VAL A 535 35.68 63.59 -18.61
N ALA A 536 34.68 64.28 -19.15
CA ALA A 536 34.81 65.67 -19.59
C ALA A 536 35.13 66.64 -18.43
N ASP A 537 34.54 66.42 -17.25
CA ASP A 537 34.82 67.16 -16.02
C ASP A 537 36.26 66.92 -15.55
N PHE A 538 36.75 65.66 -15.63
CA PHE A 538 38.12 65.30 -15.28
C PHE A 538 39.15 65.90 -16.25
N GLU A 539 38.93 65.80 -17.56
CA GLU A 539 39.77 66.45 -18.59
C GLU A 539 39.85 67.97 -18.36
N SER A 540 38.70 68.60 -18.09
CA SER A 540 38.62 70.03 -17.76
C SER A 540 39.38 70.37 -16.47
N ALA A 541 39.24 69.57 -15.41
CA ALA A 541 39.95 69.78 -14.15
C ALA A 541 41.48 69.60 -14.31
N VAL A 542 41.91 68.63 -15.13
CA VAL A 542 43.32 68.40 -15.46
C VAL A 542 43.89 69.59 -16.24
N SER A 543 43.22 70.08 -17.29
CA SER A 543 43.70 71.25 -18.04
C SER A 543 43.87 72.47 -17.13
N ASN A 544 42.83 72.83 -16.36
CA ASN A 544 42.89 73.97 -15.44
C ASN A 544 44.02 73.84 -14.40
N LEU A 545 44.33 72.62 -13.93
CA LEU A 545 45.43 72.36 -13.00
C LEU A 545 46.82 72.47 -13.68
N LEU A 546 46.93 72.10 -14.95
CA LEU A 546 48.14 72.30 -15.74
C LEU A 546 48.34 73.79 -16.02
N ASP A 547 47.34 74.48 -16.57
CA ASP A 547 47.38 75.91 -16.92
C ASP A 547 47.72 76.78 -15.71
N GLY A 548 47.13 76.51 -14.54
CA GLY A 548 47.44 77.20 -13.29
C GLY A 548 48.89 77.02 -12.82
N LYS A 549 49.49 75.84 -13.05
CA LYS A 549 50.91 75.57 -12.74
C LYS A 549 51.86 76.21 -13.76
N VAL A 550 51.47 76.25 -15.03
CA VAL A 550 52.23 76.90 -16.12
C VAL A 550 52.31 78.41 -15.89
N ALA A 551 51.20 79.04 -15.51
CA ALA A 551 51.16 80.45 -15.12
C ALA A 551 52.04 80.72 -13.89
N ALA A 552 51.99 79.87 -12.86
CA ALA A 552 52.83 79.99 -11.67
C ALA A 552 54.33 79.80 -11.96
N ALA A 553 54.70 79.09 -13.04
CA ALA A 553 56.07 78.92 -13.51
C ALA A 553 56.56 80.04 -14.45
N GLY A 554 55.72 81.04 -14.78
CA GLY A 554 56.07 82.15 -15.67
C GLY A 554 56.21 81.78 -17.15
N LEU A 555 55.71 80.61 -17.57
CA LEU A 555 55.81 80.09 -18.93
C LEU A 555 54.68 80.66 -19.80
N THR A 556 54.98 81.66 -20.62
CA THR A 556 53.99 82.47 -21.37
C THR A 556 53.43 81.80 -22.63
N THR A 557 53.83 80.57 -22.95
CA THR A 557 53.57 79.92 -24.25
C THR A 557 52.78 78.61 -24.19
N GLY A 558 52.45 78.12 -22.99
CA GLY A 558 51.56 76.98 -22.77
C GLY A 558 52.24 75.60 -22.62
N VAL A 559 51.42 74.56 -22.60
CA VAL A 559 51.84 73.15 -22.52
C VAL A 559 51.27 72.35 -23.69
N TRP A 560 52.04 71.40 -24.19
CA TRP A 560 51.57 70.36 -25.10
C TRP A 560 51.48 69.02 -24.36
N THR A 561 50.38 68.30 -24.54
CA THR A 561 50.13 66.95 -24.02
C THR A 561 49.80 66.00 -25.17
N GLY A 562 50.27 64.75 -25.08
CA GLY A 562 49.86 63.70 -26.02
C GLY A 562 50.83 62.51 -26.08
N LEU A 563 50.39 61.47 -26.80
CA LEU A 563 51.22 60.32 -27.15
C LEU A 563 52.44 60.77 -27.95
N GLN A 564 53.60 60.18 -27.65
CA GLN A 564 54.88 60.52 -28.29
C GLN A 564 54.84 60.44 -29.84
N SER A 565 54.01 59.57 -30.42
CA SER A 565 53.79 59.45 -31.88
C SER A 565 53.26 60.72 -32.55
N ASN A 566 52.58 61.59 -31.79
CA ASN A 566 51.89 62.76 -32.30
C ASN A 566 52.63 64.08 -31.99
N ARG A 567 53.85 63.99 -31.42
CA ARG A 567 54.65 65.15 -31.05
C ARG A 567 55.06 65.97 -32.29
N PRO A 568 54.87 67.31 -32.30
CA PRO A 568 55.36 68.17 -33.37
C PRO A 568 56.88 68.02 -33.59
N ALA A 569 57.28 67.84 -34.86
CA ALA A 569 58.68 67.60 -35.24
C ALA A 569 59.65 68.75 -34.89
N THR A 570 59.11 69.97 -34.69
CA THR A 570 59.84 71.13 -34.21
C THR A 570 59.16 71.65 -32.94
N GLY A 571 59.90 71.74 -31.84
CA GLY A 571 59.37 72.25 -30.58
C GLY A 571 59.22 73.78 -30.60
N THR A 572 58.09 74.29 -30.13
CA THR A 572 57.85 75.73 -29.96
C THR A 572 58.60 76.24 -28.73
N ALA A 573 59.40 77.29 -28.90
CA ALA A 573 60.19 77.86 -27.79
C ALA A 573 59.26 78.37 -26.67
N GLY A 574 59.52 77.92 -25.43
CA GLY A 574 58.73 78.27 -24.24
C GLY A 574 57.56 77.33 -23.93
N VAL A 575 57.20 76.40 -24.83
CA VAL A 575 56.21 75.34 -24.55
C VAL A 575 56.87 74.20 -23.78
N VAL A 576 56.22 73.74 -22.71
CA VAL A 576 56.59 72.50 -22.01
C VAL A 576 55.81 71.33 -22.60
N TYR A 577 56.53 70.26 -22.94
CA TYR A 577 55.95 69.05 -23.54
C TYR A 577 55.85 67.95 -22.48
N LEU A 578 54.64 67.44 -22.26
CA LEU A 578 54.34 66.34 -21.36
C LEU A 578 53.85 65.14 -22.18
N GLU A 579 54.70 64.13 -22.29
CA GLU A 579 54.42 62.88 -22.99
C GLU A 579 53.78 61.85 -22.03
N PHE A 580 52.85 61.06 -22.55
CA PHE A 580 52.17 59.96 -21.87
C PHE A 580 52.24 58.69 -22.73
#